data_AF-A0A1Y0I7U0-F1
#
_entry.id   AF-A0A1Y0I7U0-F1
#
_cell.length_a   1.000
_cell.length_b   1.000
_cell.length_c   1.000
_cell.angle_alpha   90.00
_cell.angle_beta   90.00
_cell.angle_gamma   90.00
#
_symmetry.space_group_name_H-M   'P 1'
#
loop_
_entity.id
_entity.type
_entity.pdbx_description
1 polymer ?
#
loop_
_entity_poly.entity_id
_entity_poly.type
_entity_poly.pdbx_seq_one_letter_code
_entity_poly.pdbx_strand_id
1 'polypeptide(L)'
;MKRSVTSRLKLTLICSLCAISVSVQSIEVQQGVVYPSGTRVESAQLGAAFTIPEGWQGAWPSGSEFFLLESRHLQANLFMMFDEVDQQQLLQIMSQSIPLDSGIQLIPNKQPITKNGIIAAPYTVKGSPTPLNAYVAGRELRQGLSVAIVALSQPQNRDDKNIEVNQITTELVKNIESRKPVIQNSGTTDQGPNAWQTYLRGRYIARYYTGSGYSEKQELWLCSDGSFYSSFNSGGYSMGGASGAAQSGGQGRWHAKGSINSAGTLVLQFGAGKISQGSTPGFDWQETSAGGERWTYELTLTDKLYLNNKKWLRGNNEYCQ
;
A
#
# COMPACT_ATOMS: atom_id res chain seq x y z
N MET A 1 5.09 -55.18 -73.63
CA MET A 1 5.63 -55.24 -72.25
C MET A 1 5.28 -53.95 -71.54
N LYS A 2 4.39 -54.03 -70.54
CA LYS A 2 3.75 -52.90 -69.84
C LYS A 2 4.73 -52.23 -68.86
N ARG A 3 4.82 -50.90 -68.86
CA ARG A 3 5.44 -50.11 -67.78
C ARG A 3 4.34 -49.44 -66.95
N SER A 4 4.33 -49.77 -65.66
CA SER A 4 3.42 -49.23 -64.63
C SER A 4 4.09 -48.05 -63.93
N VAL A 5 3.40 -46.91 -63.87
CA VAL A 5 3.81 -45.70 -63.14
C VAL A 5 3.15 -45.73 -61.77
N THR A 6 3.94 -45.86 -60.70
CA THR A 6 3.47 -45.71 -59.31
C THR A 6 3.71 -44.28 -58.82
N SER A 7 2.62 -43.51 -58.74
CA SER A 7 2.57 -42.19 -58.08
C SER A 7 2.54 -42.37 -56.57
N ARG A 8 3.47 -41.74 -55.85
CA ARG A 8 3.49 -41.67 -54.38
C ARG A 8 2.79 -40.38 -53.93
N LEU A 9 1.59 -40.53 -53.38
CA LEU A 9 0.84 -39.47 -52.72
C LEU A 9 1.46 -39.20 -51.33
N LYS A 10 2.04 -38.02 -51.10
CA LYS A 10 2.49 -37.57 -49.78
C LYS A 10 1.35 -36.77 -49.12
N LEU A 11 0.77 -37.34 -48.07
CA LEU A 11 -0.24 -36.69 -47.23
C LEU A 11 0.47 -35.88 -46.14
N THR A 12 0.55 -34.56 -46.29
CA THR A 12 1.14 -33.66 -45.28
C THR A 12 0.01 -33.17 -44.36
N LEU A 13 -0.02 -33.68 -43.13
CA LEU A 13 -0.96 -33.27 -42.10
C LEU A 13 -0.48 -31.94 -41.47
N ILE A 14 -1.14 -30.82 -41.81
CA ILE A 14 -0.90 -29.51 -41.20
C ILE A 14 -1.72 -29.45 -39.91
N CYS A 15 -1.07 -29.70 -38.77
CA CYS A 15 -1.65 -29.47 -37.44
C CYS A 15 -1.56 -27.97 -37.12
N SER A 16 -2.59 -27.21 -37.49
CA SER A 16 -2.75 -25.81 -37.05
C SER A 16 -2.99 -25.78 -35.54
N LEU A 17 -1.93 -25.51 -34.77
CA LEU A 17 -1.96 -25.27 -33.34
C LEU A 17 -2.56 -23.86 -33.10
N CYS A 18 -3.88 -23.78 -32.94
CA CYS A 18 -4.52 -22.56 -32.43
C CYS A 18 -4.09 -22.35 -30.98
N ALA A 19 -3.11 -21.47 -30.76
CA ALA A 19 -2.77 -20.97 -29.44
C ALA A 19 -3.95 -20.14 -28.91
N ILE A 20 -4.78 -20.74 -28.06
CA ILE A 20 -5.82 -20.04 -27.31
C ILE A 20 -5.10 -19.21 -26.25
N SER A 21 -4.94 -17.91 -26.49
CA SER A 21 -4.44 -16.95 -25.50
C SER A 21 -5.47 -16.83 -24.38
N VAL A 22 -5.25 -17.55 -23.28
CA VAL A 22 -6.05 -17.41 -22.07
C VAL A 22 -5.69 -16.06 -21.45
N SER A 23 -6.59 -15.09 -21.51
CA SER A 23 -6.42 -13.83 -20.79
C SER A 23 -6.38 -14.16 -19.30
N VAL A 24 -5.21 -14.06 -18.67
CA VAL A 24 -5.10 -14.19 -17.22
C VAL A 24 -5.83 -12.99 -16.62
N GLN A 25 -7.05 -13.22 -16.15
CA GLN A 25 -7.83 -12.20 -15.46
C GLN A 25 -7.11 -11.82 -14.17
N SER A 26 -6.96 -10.52 -13.91
CA SER A 26 -6.55 -10.05 -12.60
C SER A 26 -7.64 -10.26 -11.57
N ILE A 27 -7.22 -10.51 -10.34
CA ILE A 27 -8.10 -10.53 -9.17
C ILE A 27 -7.84 -9.27 -8.34
N GLU A 28 -8.90 -8.51 -8.04
CA GLU A 28 -8.81 -7.38 -7.12
C GLU A 28 -8.38 -7.87 -5.72
N VAL A 29 -7.36 -7.23 -5.16
CA VAL A 29 -6.85 -7.58 -3.83
C VAL A 29 -7.88 -7.27 -2.75
N GLN A 30 -8.03 -8.19 -1.81
CA GLN A 30 -8.95 -8.10 -0.68
C GLN A 30 -8.20 -8.41 0.61
N GLN A 31 -8.51 -7.66 1.67
CA GLN A 31 -7.89 -7.89 2.96
C GLN A 31 -8.26 -9.27 3.53
N GLY A 32 -7.29 -9.94 4.15
CA GLY A 32 -7.45 -11.26 4.76
C GLY A 32 -7.51 -12.43 3.77
N VAL A 33 -7.39 -12.16 2.46
CA VAL A 33 -7.36 -13.20 1.42
C VAL A 33 -5.91 -13.54 1.08
N VAL A 34 -5.64 -14.85 0.96
CA VAL A 34 -4.34 -15.40 0.52
C VAL A 34 -4.46 -15.82 -0.95
N TYR A 35 -3.47 -15.45 -1.73
CA TYR A 35 -3.38 -15.66 -3.16
C TYR A 35 -2.18 -16.58 -3.47
N PRO A 36 -2.37 -17.68 -4.22
CA PRO A 36 -1.29 -18.61 -4.56
C PRO A 36 -0.34 -18.05 -5.63
N SER A 37 0.80 -18.71 -5.82
CA SER A 37 1.76 -18.40 -6.88
C SER A 37 1.11 -18.37 -8.27
N GLY A 38 1.64 -17.51 -9.15
CA GLY A 38 1.11 -17.31 -10.50
C GLY A 38 -0.20 -16.53 -10.58
N THR A 39 -0.84 -16.23 -9.44
CA THR A 39 -2.04 -15.38 -9.43
C THR A 39 -1.68 -13.96 -9.81
N ARG A 40 -2.38 -13.42 -10.82
CA ARG A 40 -2.32 -12.01 -11.16
C ARG A 40 -3.27 -11.23 -10.27
N VAL A 41 -2.74 -10.36 -9.43
CA VAL A 41 -3.51 -9.51 -8.52
C VAL A 41 -3.45 -8.06 -8.96
N GLU A 42 -4.48 -7.28 -8.63
CA GLU A 42 -4.51 -5.85 -8.87
C GLU A 42 -5.19 -5.07 -7.75
N SER A 43 -4.88 -3.78 -7.69
CA SER A 43 -5.64 -2.78 -6.94
C SER A 43 -6.13 -1.72 -7.93
N ALA A 44 -7.43 -1.69 -8.19
CA ALA A 44 -8.05 -0.68 -9.04
C ALA A 44 -7.90 0.73 -8.44
N GLN A 45 -7.92 0.83 -7.11
CA GLN A 45 -7.75 2.07 -6.36
C GLN A 45 -6.33 2.63 -6.53
N LEU A 46 -5.30 1.80 -6.34
CA LEU A 46 -3.92 2.23 -6.54
C LEU A 46 -3.56 2.30 -8.02
N GLY A 47 -4.32 1.65 -8.90
CA GLY A 47 -3.97 1.47 -10.30
C GLY A 47 -2.66 0.70 -10.44
N ALA A 48 -2.51 -0.38 -9.67
CA ALA A 48 -1.31 -1.22 -9.67
C ALA A 48 -1.68 -2.68 -9.87
N ALA A 49 -0.90 -3.45 -10.64
CA ALA A 49 -1.12 -4.87 -10.82
C ALA A 49 0.21 -5.63 -10.94
N PHE A 50 0.26 -6.86 -10.45
CA PHE A 50 1.43 -7.74 -10.58
C PHE A 50 1.04 -9.21 -10.48
N THR A 51 1.98 -10.09 -10.81
CA THR A 51 1.81 -11.55 -10.67
C THR A 51 2.62 -12.04 -9.48
N ILE A 52 2.02 -12.85 -8.63
CA ILE A 52 2.71 -13.45 -7.47
C ILE A 52 3.78 -14.41 -8.00
N PRO A 53 5.06 -14.25 -7.60
CA PRO A 53 6.14 -15.08 -8.14
C PRO A 53 5.96 -16.57 -7.82
N GLU A 54 6.58 -17.43 -8.63
CA GLU A 54 6.57 -18.88 -8.40
C GLU A 54 7.18 -19.25 -7.04
N GLY A 55 6.52 -20.15 -6.31
CA GLY A 55 6.95 -20.55 -4.96
C GLY A 55 6.68 -19.50 -3.85
N TRP A 56 5.94 -18.43 -4.16
CA TRP A 56 5.45 -17.45 -3.19
C TRP A 56 3.94 -17.50 -3.04
N GLN A 57 3.46 -17.11 -1.87
CA GLN A 57 2.06 -16.77 -1.65
C GLN A 57 1.96 -15.29 -1.28
N GLY A 58 0.87 -14.63 -1.69
CA GLY A 58 0.62 -13.22 -1.41
C GLY A 58 -0.60 -13.03 -0.54
N ALA A 59 -0.62 -12.00 0.29
CA ALA A 59 -1.80 -11.60 1.04
C ALA A 59 -1.78 -10.11 1.32
N TRP A 60 -2.97 -9.51 1.49
CA TRP A 60 -3.12 -8.20 2.10
C TRP A 60 -3.67 -8.38 3.52
N PRO A 61 -2.83 -8.34 4.57
CA PRO A 61 -3.32 -8.52 5.93
C PRO A 61 -4.35 -7.46 6.33
N SER A 62 -5.37 -7.87 7.09
CA SER A 62 -6.40 -6.94 7.57
C SER A 62 -5.81 -5.82 8.41
N GLY A 63 -6.15 -4.58 8.08
CA GLY A 63 -5.66 -3.39 8.79
C GLY A 63 -4.21 -2.98 8.47
N SER A 64 -3.53 -3.66 7.54
CA SER A 64 -2.19 -3.29 7.08
C SER A 64 -2.22 -2.39 5.83
N GLU A 65 -1.12 -1.65 5.62
CA GLU A 65 -0.92 -0.79 4.44
C GLU A 65 0.02 -1.41 3.40
N PHE A 66 0.49 -2.64 3.65
CA PHE A 66 1.40 -3.36 2.76
C PHE A 66 0.75 -4.63 2.22
N PHE A 67 1.19 -5.05 1.03
CA PHE A 67 0.95 -6.39 0.52
C PHE A 67 2.14 -7.28 0.92
N LEU A 68 1.86 -8.40 1.57
CA LEU A 68 2.86 -9.36 2.03
C LEU A 68 3.02 -10.47 1.00
N LEU A 69 4.25 -10.81 0.63
CA LEU A 69 4.57 -12.07 -0.02
C LEU A 69 5.46 -12.91 0.89
N GLU A 70 5.17 -14.20 1.00
CA GLU A 70 5.94 -15.16 1.81
C GLU A 70 6.43 -16.32 0.93
N SER A 71 7.69 -16.72 1.14
CA SER A 71 8.24 -17.97 0.61
C SER A 71 8.79 -18.83 1.74
N ARG A 72 8.20 -20.01 1.90
CA ARG A 72 8.69 -21.03 2.85
C ARG A 72 10.00 -21.67 2.41
N HIS A 73 10.22 -21.80 1.10
CA HIS A 73 11.44 -22.40 0.54
C HIS A 73 12.67 -21.50 0.76
N LEU A 74 12.48 -20.19 0.55
CA LEU A 74 13.51 -19.19 0.73
C LEU A 74 13.56 -18.64 2.16
N GLN A 75 12.59 -18.99 3.01
CA GLN A 75 12.43 -18.46 4.38
C GLN A 75 12.49 -16.93 4.38
N ALA A 76 11.69 -16.34 3.50
CA ALA A 76 11.74 -14.93 3.16
C ALA A 76 10.34 -14.32 3.11
N ASN A 77 10.28 -13.03 3.44
CA ASN A 77 9.08 -12.20 3.39
C ASN A 77 9.38 -10.94 2.57
N LEU A 78 8.44 -10.53 1.73
CA LEU A 78 8.46 -9.26 0.98
C LEU A 78 7.29 -8.40 1.44
N PHE A 79 7.58 -7.17 1.84
CA PHE A 79 6.58 -6.18 2.23
C PHE A 79 6.53 -5.11 1.15
N MET A 80 5.46 -5.10 0.36
CA MET A 80 5.24 -4.14 -0.73
C MET A 80 4.38 -2.99 -0.23
N MET A 81 4.90 -1.77 -0.34
CA MET A 81 4.27 -0.53 0.13
C MET A 81 4.17 0.47 -1.03
N PHE A 82 3.10 1.26 -1.04
CA PHE A 82 2.85 2.29 -2.03
C PHE A 82 2.73 3.63 -1.34
N ASP A 83 3.49 4.63 -1.80
CA ASP A 83 3.53 5.96 -1.21
C ASP A 83 3.43 7.05 -2.28
N GLU A 84 2.78 8.16 -1.93
CA GLU A 84 2.64 9.32 -2.80
C GLU A 84 3.92 10.18 -2.81
N VAL A 85 4.99 9.61 -3.34
CA VAL A 85 6.31 10.26 -3.45
C VAL A 85 6.88 10.09 -4.84
N ASP A 86 7.65 11.08 -5.29
CA ASP A 86 8.41 10.99 -6.54
C ASP A 86 9.70 10.16 -6.37
N GLN A 87 10.39 9.90 -7.48
CA GLN A 87 11.64 9.13 -7.46
C GLN A 87 12.74 9.76 -6.60
N GLN A 88 12.84 11.09 -6.50
CA GLN A 88 13.88 11.76 -5.70
C GLN A 88 13.61 11.61 -4.22
N GLN A 89 12.35 11.79 -3.81
CA GLN A 89 11.89 11.55 -2.45
C GLN A 89 12.06 10.08 -2.07
N LEU A 90 11.73 9.13 -2.96
CA LEU A 90 11.96 7.70 -2.72
C LEU A 90 13.45 7.40 -2.51
N LEU A 91 14.34 7.99 -3.32
CA LEU A 91 15.79 7.85 -3.15
C LEU A 91 16.24 8.38 -1.79
N GLN A 92 15.72 9.53 -1.37
CA GLN A 92 16.06 10.13 -0.09
C GLN A 92 15.60 9.25 1.08
N ILE A 93 14.37 8.73 1.03
CA ILE A 93 13.83 7.79 2.03
C ILE A 93 14.72 6.55 2.11
N MET A 94 15.05 5.95 0.97
CA MET A 94 15.90 4.75 0.92
C MET A 94 17.36 5.03 1.35
N SER A 95 17.82 6.27 1.31
CA SER A 95 19.16 6.64 1.77
C SER A 95 19.27 6.78 3.30
N GLN A 96 18.14 6.72 4.01
CA GLN A 96 18.04 6.88 5.46
C GLN A 96 17.78 5.53 6.18
N SER A 97 17.81 5.56 7.51
CA SER A 97 17.35 4.43 8.33
C SER A 97 15.83 4.31 8.21
N ILE A 98 15.32 3.11 7.97
CA ILE A 98 13.88 2.84 7.83
C ILE A 98 13.42 2.07 9.09
N PRO A 99 12.59 2.67 9.96
CA PRO A 99 12.00 1.94 11.08
C PRO A 99 10.94 0.94 10.59
N LEU A 100 11.03 -0.31 11.03
CA LEU A 100 10.01 -1.34 10.74
C LEU A 100 9.02 -1.50 11.89
N ASP A 101 9.51 -1.39 13.12
CA ASP A 101 8.70 -1.29 14.33
C ASP A 101 9.46 -0.47 15.38
N SER A 102 9.06 -0.58 16.64
CA SER A 102 9.67 0.19 17.70
C SER A 102 11.16 -0.19 17.91
N GLY A 103 11.57 -1.44 17.73
CA GLY A 103 12.93 -1.91 18.00
C GLY A 103 13.75 -2.21 16.75
N ILE A 104 13.09 -2.46 15.63
CA ILE A 104 13.68 -2.98 14.41
C ILE A 104 13.85 -1.86 13.40
N GLN A 105 15.09 -1.69 12.92
CA GLN A 105 15.43 -0.69 11.92
C GLN A 105 16.26 -1.29 10.80
N LEU A 106 16.03 -0.83 9.58
CA LEU A 106 16.86 -1.10 8.42
C LEU A 106 17.86 0.03 8.24
N ILE A 107 19.14 -0.31 8.25
CA ILE A 107 20.21 0.65 7.99
C ILE A 107 20.86 0.32 6.65
N PRO A 108 20.89 1.25 5.69
CA PRO A 108 21.48 0.98 4.38
C PRO A 108 22.97 0.71 4.54
N ASN A 109 23.44 -0.40 3.97
CA ASN A 109 24.86 -0.76 4.04
C ASN A 109 25.73 0.14 3.15
N LYS A 110 25.10 0.76 2.15
CA LYS A 110 25.67 1.69 1.19
C LYS A 110 24.56 2.56 0.61
N GLN A 111 24.94 3.67 -0.03
CA GLN A 111 23.99 4.52 -0.74
C GLN A 111 23.20 3.71 -1.79
N PRO A 112 21.88 3.92 -1.91
CA PRO A 112 21.07 3.24 -2.92
C PRO A 112 21.57 3.54 -4.33
N ILE A 113 21.47 2.53 -5.20
CA ILE A 113 21.87 2.63 -6.60
C ILE A 113 20.62 2.70 -7.45
N THR A 114 20.59 3.66 -8.38
CA THR A 114 19.52 3.78 -9.38
C THR A 114 19.95 3.14 -10.70
N LYS A 115 19.18 2.17 -11.20
CA LYS A 115 19.38 1.54 -12.51
C LYS A 115 18.03 1.30 -13.18
N ASN A 116 17.87 1.80 -14.41
CA ASN A 116 16.63 1.67 -15.19
C ASN A 116 15.36 2.12 -14.43
N GLY A 117 15.47 3.21 -13.66
CA GLY A 117 14.38 3.75 -12.84
C GLY A 117 14.11 2.98 -11.54
N ILE A 118 14.84 1.90 -11.26
CA ILE A 118 14.75 1.14 -10.00
C ILE A 118 15.85 1.62 -9.06
N ILE A 119 15.46 1.99 -7.85
CA ILE A 119 16.35 2.32 -6.74
C ILE A 119 16.47 1.08 -5.88
N ALA A 120 17.68 0.67 -5.51
CA ALA A 120 17.85 -0.47 -4.62
C ALA A 120 19.10 -0.39 -3.74
N ALA A 121 19.01 -0.96 -2.54
CA ALA A 121 20.14 -1.09 -1.62
C ALA A 121 20.02 -2.34 -0.73
N PRO A 122 21.16 -2.95 -0.34
CA PRO A 122 21.19 -3.89 0.78
C PRO A 122 21.17 -3.15 2.12
N TYR A 123 20.52 -3.74 3.13
CA TYR A 123 20.37 -3.18 4.47
C TYR A 123 20.81 -4.17 5.54
N THR A 124 21.22 -3.64 6.68
CA THR A 124 21.40 -4.35 7.94
C THR A 124 20.14 -4.19 8.78
N VAL A 125 19.61 -5.30 9.31
CA VAL A 125 18.51 -5.26 10.28
C VAL A 125 19.08 -5.12 11.69
N LYS A 126 18.85 -3.98 12.35
CA LYS A 126 19.17 -3.78 13.76
C LYS A 126 17.95 -4.05 14.63
N GLY A 127 18.18 -4.58 15.84
CA GLY A 127 17.15 -4.78 16.87
C GLY A 127 16.30 -6.05 16.73
N SER A 128 16.49 -6.83 15.65
CA SER A 128 15.86 -8.15 15.51
C SER A 128 16.51 -9.18 16.47
N PRO A 129 15.71 -10.06 17.14
CA PRO A 129 16.24 -11.10 18.02
C PRO A 129 17.01 -12.19 17.27
N THR A 130 16.73 -12.34 15.97
CA THR A 130 17.45 -13.23 15.06
C THR A 130 18.14 -12.42 13.96
N PRO A 131 19.38 -12.76 13.56
CA PRO A 131 20.00 -12.13 12.40
C PRO A 131 19.12 -12.29 11.17
N LEU A 132 19.00 -11.23 10.37
CA LEU A 132 18.22 -11.18 9.14
C LEU A 132 19.02 -10.46 8.05
N ASN A 133 18.88 -10.92 6.82
CA ASN A 133 19.31 -10.21 5.63
C ASN A 133 18.17 -9.32 5.15
N ALA A 134 18.50 -8.08 4.77
CA ALA A 134 17.54 -7.15 4.21
C ALA A 134 17.99 -6.55 2.88
N TYR A 135 17.02 -6.39 1.99
CA TYR A 135 17.21 -5.74 0.70
C TYR A 135 15.95 -4.93 0.39
N VAL A 136 16.12 -3.70 -0.07
CA VAL A 136 14.99 -2.85 -0.47
C VAL A 136 15.18 -2.45 -1.91
N ALA A 137 14.13 -2.61 -2.71
CA ALA A 137 14.05 -2.08 -4.06
C ALA A 137 12.74 -1.30 -4.23
N GLY A 138 12.77 -0.24 -5.02
CA GLY A 138 11.59 0.56 -5.31
C GLY A 138 11.71 1.33 -6.60
N ARG A 139 10.60 1.90 -7.06
CA ARG A 139 10.55 2.82 -8.19
C ARG A 139 9.30 3.68 -8.14
N GLU A 140 9.36 4.79 -8.86
CA GLU A 140 8.17 5.54 -9.22
C GLU A 140 7.38 4.78 -10.30
N LEU A 141 6.11 4.45 -10.03
CA LEU A 141 5.23 3.74 -10.95
C LEU A 141 4.55 4.69 -11.95
N ARG A 142 4.20 5.87 -11.46
CA ARG A 142 3.68 7.01 -12.22
C ARG A 142 3.93 8.28 -11.41
N GLN A 143 3.76 9.44 -12.04
CA GLN A 143 4.00 10.72 -11.40
C GLN A 143 3.37 10.81 -10.01
N GLY A 144 4.20 10.93 -8.97
CA GLY A 144 3.79 11.07 -7.58
C GLY A 144 3.24 9.80 -6.93
N LEU A 145 3.42 8.61 -7.51
CA LEU A 145 3.16 7.34 -6.86
C LEU A 145 4.35 6.39 -7.03
N SER A 146 4.94 6.02 -5.91
CA SER A 146 6.05 5.07 -5.83
C SER A 146 5.63 3.77 -5.17
N VAL A 147 6.39 2.71 -5.48
CA VAL A 147 6.33 1.43 -4.77
C VAL A 147 7.71 1.11 -4.22
N ALA A 148 7.75 0.59 -3.00
CA ALA A 148 8.94 0.01 -2.38
C ALA A 148 8.62 -1.40 -1.89
N ILE A 149 9.58 -2.31 -2.05
CA ILE A 149 9.51 -3.67 -1.52
C ILE A 149 10.69 -3.88 -0.59
N VAL A 150 10.37 -4.17 0.68
CA VAL A 150 11.33 -4.58 1.68
C VAL A 150 11.37 -6.10 1.73
N ALA A 151 12.51 -6.69 1.42
CA ALA A 151 12.76 -8.11 1.53
C ALA A 151 13.50 -8.42 2.83
N LEU A 152 12.97 -9.35 3.62
CA LEU A 152 13.61 -9.90 4.81
C LEU A 152 13.78 -11.41 4.64
N SER A 153 14.97 -11.94 4.92
CA SER A 153 15.26 -13.38 4.84
C SER A 153 16.19 -13.83 5.95
N GLN A 154 16.07 -15.09 6.37
CA GLN A 154 17.00 -15.66 7.33
C GLN A 154 18.38 -15.87 6.68
N PRO A 155 19.50 -15.59 7.40
CA PRO A 155 20.82 -15.91 6.92
C PRO A 155 20.94 -17.43 6.78
N GLN A 156 21.05 -17.88 5.54
CA GLN A 156 21.28 -19.29 5.21
C GLN A 156 22.79 -19.53 5.11
N ASN A 157 23.21 -20.78 5.34
CA ASN A 157 24.62 -21.21 5.16
C ASN A 157 25.12 -21.09 3.72
N ARG A 158 24.28 -20.67 2.76
CA ARG A 158 24.62 -20.47 1.36
C ARG A 158 24.15 -19.08 0.91
N ASP A 159 25.06 -18.32 0.31
CA ASP A 159 24.79 -16.96 -0.19
C ASP A 159 23.81 -16.92 -1.37
N ASP A 160 23.58 -18.07 -2.03
CA ASP A 160 22.74 -18.22 -3.23
C ASP A 160 21.27 -17.81 -3.00
N LYS A 161 20.67 -18.20 -1.87
CA LYS A 161 19.26 -17.88 -1.56
C LYS A 161 19.01 -16.40 -1.32
N ASN A 162 19.95 -15.69 -0.70
CA ASN A 162 19.81 -14.24 -0.50
C ASN A 162 19.90 -13.49 -1.83
N ILE A 163 20.75 -13.96 -2.74
CA ILE A 163 20.84 -13.43 -4.10
C ILE A 163 19.51 -13.64 -4.84
N GLU A 164 18.92 -14.83 -4.72
CA GLU A 164 17.63 -15.15 -5.33
C GLU A 164 16.50 -14.25 -4.79
N VAL A 165 16.41 -14.03 -3.47
CA VAL A 165 15.43 -13.11 -2.87
C VAL A 165 15.60 -11.69 -3.41
N ASN A 166 16.84 -11.20 -3.52
CA ASN A 166 17.11 -9.87 -4.06
C ASN A 166 16.68 -9.75 -5.53
N GLN A 167 16.98 -10.77 -6.34
CA GLN A 167 16.58 -10.82 -7.75
C GLN A 167 15.06 -10.83 -7.91
N ILE A 168 14.35 -11.67 -7.14
CA ILE A 168 12.88 -11.71 -7.15
C ILE A 168 12.31 -10.36 -6.74
N THR A 169 12.88 -9.72 -5.73
CA THR A 169 12.44 -8.39 -5.26
C THR A 169 12.58 -7.34 -6.36
N THR A 170 13.75 -7.26 -7.01
CA THR A 170 13.98 -6.32 -8.11
C THR A 170 13.07 -6.59 -9.31
N GLU A 171 12.91 -7.86 -9.71
CA GLU A 171 12.04 -8.24 -10.82
C GLU A 171 10.57 -7.97 -10.50
N LEU A 172 10.13 -8.17 -9.26
CA LEU A 172 8.78 -7.83 -8.85
C LEU A 172 8.53 -6.32 -8.97
N VAL A 173 9.41 -5.49 -8.40
CA VAL A 173 9.33 -4.02 -8.54
C VAL A 173 9.26 -3.61 -10.02
N LYS A 174 10.13 -4.17 -10.84
CA LYS A 174 10.18 -3.91 -12.29
C LYS A 174 8.87 -4.24 -13.00
N ASN A 175 8.24 -5.36 -12.66
CA ASN A 175 7.09 -5.90 -13.38
C ASN A 175 5.72 -5.44 -12.84
N ILE A 176 5.68 -4.59 -11.80
CA ILE A 176 4.42 -3.96 -11.37
C ILE A 176 3.89 -3.05 -12.50
N GLU A 177 2.71 -3.36 -13.01
CA GLU A 177 2.05 -2.53 -14.00
C GLU A 177 1.38 -1.32 -13.33
N SER A 178 1.52 -0.16 -13.94
CA SER A 178 0.77 1.04 -13.57
C SER A 178 -0.43 1.19 -14.51
N ARG A 179 -1.62 1.37 -13.93
CA ARG A 179 -2.88 1.63 -14.61
C ARG A 179 -3.44 2.95 -14.12
N LYS A 180 -4.33 3.56 -14.90
CA LYS A 180 -5.11 4.69 -14.40
C LYS A 180 -6.00 4.18 -13.26
N PRO A 181 -5.95 4.81 -12.07
CA PRO A 181 -6.87 4.47 -10.99
C PRO A 181 -8.31 4.55 -11.48
N VAL A 182 -9.09 3.51 -11.18
CA VAL A 182 -10.54 3.60 -11.36
C VAL A 182 -11.06 4.23 -10.08
N ILE A 183 -11.24 5.55 -10.09
CA ILE A 183 -12.09 6.19 -9.09
C ILE A 183 -13.49 5.63 -9.34
N GLN A 184 -13.98 4.75 -8.46
CA GLN A 184 -15.36 4.30 -8.52
C GLN A 184 -16.26 5.52 -8.32
N ASN A 185 -16.67 6.12 -9.44
CA ASN A 185 -17.70 7.15 -9.46
C ASN A 185 -19.01 6.49 -9.02
N SER A 186 -19.23 6.50 -7.72
CA SER A 186 -20.42 5.96 -7.12
C SER A 186 -21.60 6.86 -7.48
N GLY A 187 -22.66 6.23 -7.99
CA GLY A 187 -23.81 6.88 -8.60
C GLY A 187 -24.36 8.06 -7.82
N THR A 188 -24.75 9.08 -8.59
CA THR A 188 -25.39 10.31 -8.14
C THR A 188 -26.66 10.06 -7.33
N THR A 189 -26.57 10.24 -6.02
CA THR A 189 -27.59 10.94 -5.22
C THR A 189 -26.86 11.75 -4.15
N ASP A 190 -26.30 12.90 -4.54
CA ASP A 190 -25.64 13.85 -3.61
C ASP A 190 -26.65 14.54 -2.66
N GLN A 191 -27.94 14.19 -2.76
CA GLN A 191 -29.04 14.72 -1.95
C GLN A 191 -30.04 13.59 -1.67
N GLY A 192 -30.32 13.34 -0.39
CA GLY A 192 -31.27 12.31 0.06
C GLY A 192 -30.89 11.68 1.40
N PRO A 193 -31.81 10.94 2.05
CA PRO A 193 -31.54 10.27 3.33
C PRO A 193 -30.43 9.20 3.24
N ASN A 194 -30.26 8.60 2.05
CA ASN A 194 -29.26 7.57 1.77
C ASN A 194 -27.97 8.12 1.13
N ALA A 195 -27.77 9.44 1.14
CA ALA A 195 -26.55 10.07 0.62
C ALA A 195 -25.43 10.05 1.67
N TRP A 196 -24.19 9.85 1.24
CA TRP A 196 -23.02 9.91 2.14
C TRP A 196 -22.90 11.27 2.84
N GLN A 197 -23.20 12.37 2.12
CA GLN A 197 -23.22 13.71 2.69
C GLN A 197 -24.19 13.80 3.89
N THR A 198 -25.41 13.27 3.73
CA THR A 198 -26.41 13.24 4.80
C THR A 198 -25.98 12.33 5.93
N TYR A 199 -25.44 11.15 5.60
CA TYR A 199 -25.01 10.18 6.58
C TYR A 199 -23.90 10.72 7.48
N LEU A 200 -22.85 11.34 6.93
CA LEU A 200 -21.71 11.82 7.71
C LEU A 200 -21.97 13.15 8.43
N ARG A 201 -23.05 13.85 8.09
CA ARG A 201 -23.37 15.18 8.63
C ARG A 201 -23.48 15.17 10.15
N GLY A 202 -22.67 16.00 10.81
CA GLY A 202 -22.67 16.16 12.26
C GLY A 202 -22.02 15.00 13.02
N ARG A 203 -21.32 14.07 12.35
CA ARG A 203 -20.74 12.89 13.01
C ARG A 203 -19.31 13.09 13.47
N TYR A 204 -18.99 12.46 14.60
CA TYR A 204 -17.62 12.14 14.99
C TYR A 204 -17.29 10.70 14.59
N ILE A 205 -16.14 10.53 13.96
CA ILE A 205 -15.60 9.22 13.61
C ILE A 205 -14.14 9.13 14.06
N ALA A 206 -13.73 7.95 14.53
CA ALA A 206 -12.36 7.72 14.96
C ALA A 206 -11.84 6.34 14.54
N ARG A 207 -10.55 6.29 14.22
CA ARG A 207 -9.79 5.06 14.02
C ARG A 207 -8.77 4.93 15.13
N TYR A 208 -8.66 3.72 15.66
CA TYR A 208 -7.62 3.32 16.59
C TYR A 208 -6.84 2.18 15.94
N TYR A 209 -5.52 2.25 16.00
CA TYR A 209 -4.65 1.16 15.63
C TYR A 209 -3.64 0.93 16.75
N THR A 210 -3.45 -0.32 17.13
CA THR A 210 -2.42 -0.74 18.07
C THR A 210 -1.77 -2.01 17.53
N GLY A 211 -0.44 -2.01 17.45
CA GLY A 211 0.33 -3.14 16.95
C GLY A 211 1.83 -2.93 17.17
N SER A 212 2.55 -3.99 17.55
CA SER A 212 4.02 -3.99 17.67
C SER A 212 4.62 -2.82 18.49
N GLY A 213 3.95 -2.43 19.58
CA GLY A 213 4.40 -1.32 20.44
C GLY A 213 4.14 0.08 19.86
N TYR A 214 3.51 0.18 18.69
CA TYR A 214 3.00 1.40 18.08
C TYR A 214 1.48 1.53 18.31
N SER A 215 1.05 2.77 18.52
CA SER A 215 -0.34 3.14 18.65
C SER A 215 -0.62 4.37 17.80
N GLU A 216 -1.80 4.40 17.21
CA GLU A 216 -2.30 5.50 16.41
C GLU A 216 -3.77 5.73 16.76
N LYS A 217 -4.13 7.00 16.89
CA LYS A 217 -5.49 7.50 17.03
C LYS A 217 -5.69 8.58 15.98
N GLN A 218 -6.65 8.36 15.09
CA GLN A 218 -7.09 9.36 14.12
C GLN A 218 -8.55 9.70 14.39
N GLU A 219 -8.88 10.97 14.39
CA GLU A 219 -10.19 11.50 14.73
C GLU A 219 -10.63 12.52 13.69
N LEU A 220 -11.92 12.47 13.32
CA LEU A 220 -12.57 13.42 12.44
C LEU A 220 -13.91 13.82 13.05
N TRP A 221 -14.10 15.13 13.20
CA TRP A 221 -15.39 15.74 13.55
C TRP A 221 -15.93 16.43 12.30
N LEU A 222 -16.97 15.85 11.70
CA LEU A 222 -17.59 16.32 10.45
C LEU A 222 -18.83 17.16 10.80
N CYS A 223 -18.68 18.47 10.88
CA CYS A 223 -19.75 19.38 11.30
C CYS A 223 -20.86 19.49 10.24
N SER A 224 -22.07 19.80 10.72
CA SER A 224 -23.26 19.87 9.85
C SER A 224 -23.22 21.00 8.82
N ASP A 225 -22.44 22.05 9.08
CA ASP A 225 -22.23 23.21 8.21
C ASP A 225 -21.20 22.95 7.09
N GLY A 226 -20.62 21.75 7.04
CA GLY A 226 -19.58 21.37 6.09
C GLY A 226 -18.15 21.73 6.53
N SER A 227 -17.95 22.21 7.75
CA SER A 227 -16.61 22.32 8.35
C SER A 227 -16.18 21.00 8.98
N PHE A 228 -14.88 20.74 9.09
CA PHE A 228 -14.37 19.61 9.86
C PHE A 228 -13.20 20.01 10.76
N TYR A 229 -13.03 19.21 11.80
CA TYR A 229 -11.82 19.17 12.62
C TYR A 229 -11.21 17.78 12.52
N SER A 230 -9.90 17.70 12.63
CA SER A 230 -9.14 16.46 12.61
C SER A 230 -8.08 16.49 13.69
N SER A 231 -7.84 15.33 14.28
CA SER A 231 -6.74 15.09 15.20
C SER A 231 -6.11 13.77 14.84
N PHE A 232 -4.80 13.73 14.91
CA PHE A 232 -3.99 12.54 14.77
C PHE A 232 -3.02 12.53 15.94
N ASN A 233 -2.93 11.41 16.62
CA ASN A 233 -1.91 11.14 17.61
C ASN A 233 -1.35 9.76 17.32
N SER A 234 -0.03 9.67 17.24
CA SER A 234 0.65 8.40 17.22
C SER A 234 1.77 8.42 18.22
N GLY A 235 2.02 7.26 18.81
CA GLY A 235 3.07 7.09 19.80
C GLY A 235 3.44 5.62 19.89
N GLY A 236 4.71 5.36 20.16
CA GLY A 236 5.16 4.00 20.35
C GLY A 236 6.40 3.91 21.22
N TYR A 237 6.50 2.79 21.93
CA TYR A 237 7.66 2.46 22.77
C TYR A 237 8.36 1.23 22.23
N SER A 238 9.69 1.27 22.27
CA SER A 238 10.53 0.10 22.04
C SER A 238 11.37 -0.25 23.23
N MET A 239 11.51 -1.56 23.43
CA MET A 239 12.36 -2.16 24.46
C MET A 239 13.86 -1.81 24.30
N GLY A 240 14.24 -1.01 23.28
CA GLY A 240 15.59 -0.52 23.01
C GLY A 240 15.76 1.00 23.11
N GLY A 241 14.76 1.75 23.61
CA GLY A 241 14.93 3.15 24.02
C GLY A 241 14.63 4.24 22.98
N ALA A 242 14.13 3.88 21.79
CA ALA A 242 13.59 4.86 20.85
C ALA A 242 12.07 4.98 21.02
N SER A 243 11.63 6.09 21.60
CA SER A 243 10.22 6.49 21.70
C SER A 243 9.98 7.69 20.81
N GLY A 244 9.00 7.60 19.92
CA GLY A 244 8.54 8.73 19.11
C GLY A 244 7.08 9.00 19.35
N ALA A 245 6.70 10.27 19.38
CA ALA A 245 5.31 10.69 19.38
C ALA A 245 5.12 11.72 18.26
N ALA A 246 4.03 11.59 17.51
CA ALA A 246 3.63 12.58 16.53
C ALA A 246 2.18 12.93 16.76
N GLN A 247 1.89 14.22 16.77
CA GLN A 247 0.55 14.76 16.87
C GLN A 247 0.34 15.72 15.72
N SER A 248 -0.79 15.62 15.04
CA SER A 248 -1.21 16.68 14.12
C SER A 248 -2.67 16.99 14.28
N GLY A 249 -3.04 18.22 13.99
CA GLY A 249 -4.42 18.69 14.05
C GLY A 249 -4.66 19.68 12.94
N GLY A 250 -5.84 19.62 12.35
CA GLY A 250 -6.20 20.50 11.25
C GLY A 250 -7.71 20.65 11.14
N GLN A 251 -8.10 21.72 10.46
CA GLN A 251 -9.50 22.04 10.20
C GLN A 251 -9.67 22.45 8.75
N GLY A 252 -10.91 22.44 8.28
CA GLY A 252 -11.21 22.87 6.92
C GLY A 252 -12.64 22.59 6.51
N ARG A 253 -12.84 22.31 5.23
CA ARG A 253 -14.15 21.99 4.65
C ARG A 253 -14.19 20.53 4.22
N TRP A 254 -15.32 19.88 4.41
CA TRP A 254 -15.53 18.52 3.94
C TRP A 254 -16.77 18.42 3.05
N HIS A 255 -16.76 17.42 2.17
CA HIS A 255 -17.94 16.98 1.46
C HIS A 255 -17.82 15.49 1.15
N ALA A 256 -18.95 14.81 1.02
CA ALA A 256 -19.03 13.41 0.65
C ALA A 256 -20.01 13.19 -0.51
N LYS A 257 -19.67 12.24 -1.39
CA LYS A 257 -20.43 11.91 -2.60
C LYS A 257 -20.81 10.44 -2.62
N GLY A 258 -21.89 10.14 -3.34
CA GLY A 258 -22.43 8.79 -3.53
C GLY A 258 -23.50 8.40 -2.50
N SER A 259 -23.88 7.13 -2.51
CA SER A 259 -24.91 6.57 -1.63
C SER A 259 -24.32 5.61 -0.60
N ILE A 260 -24.88 5.58 0.62
CA ILE A 260 -24.49 4.63 1.68
C ILE A 260 -24.68 3.16 1.30
N ASN A 261 -25.49 2.87 0.27
CA ASN A 261 -25.71 1.51 -0.24
C ASN A 261 -24.65 1.08 -1.27
N SER A 262 -23.70 1.96 -1.58
CA SER A 262 -22.59 1.70 -2.49
C SER A 262 -21.31 2.30 -1.90
N ALA A 263 -20.19 2.13 -2.61
CA ALA A 263 -19.01 2.94 -2.33
C ALA A 263 -19.37 4.44 -2.42
N GLY A 264 -18.51 5.29 -1.88
CA GLY A 264 -18.63 6.74 -1.94
C GLY A 264 -17.27 7.39 -1.77
N THR A 265 -17.27 8.71 -1.66
CA THR A 265 -16.02 9.46 -1.50
C THR A 265 -16.21 10.53 -0.46
N LEU A 266 -15.34 10.58 0.55
CA LEU A 266 -15.19 11.70 1.47
C LEU A 266 -13.98 12.52 1.04
N VAL A 267 -14.15 13.83 0.92
CA VAL A 267 -13.08 14.77 0.62
C VAL A 267 -12.94 15.73 1.80
N LEU A 268 -11.72 15.87 2.31
CA LEU A 268 -11.32 16.89 3.26
C LEU A 268 -10.43 17.90 2.55
N GLN A 269 -10.77 19.18 2.65
CA GLN A 269 -9.98 20.28 2.14
C GLN A 269 -9.52 21.12 3.33
N PHE A 270 -8.24 21.02 3.66
CA PHE A 270 -7.65 21.69 4.82
C PHE A 270 -7.53 23.19 4.58
N GLY A 271 -7.84 23.97 5.61
CA GLY A 271 -7.49 25.38 5.68
C GLY A 271 -6.03 25.55 6.11
N ALA A 272 -5.56 26.80 6.07
CA ALA A 272 -4.24 27.14 6.60
C ALA A 272 -4.18 26.88 8.11
N GLY A 273 -2.97 26.63 8.62
CA GLY A 273 -2.73 26.51 10.05
C GLY A 273 -2.90 25.10 10.62
N LYS A 274 -2.91 24.05 9.79
CA LYS A 274 -2.74 22.68 10.29
C LYS A 274 -1.37 22.59 10.96
N ILE A 275 -1.34 22.19 12.22
CA ILE A 275 -0.09 22.01 12.97
C ILE A 275 0.22 20.51 12.96
N SER A 276 1.45 20.17 12.56
CA SER A 276 2.01 18.84 12.72
C SER A 276 3.25 18.98 13.59
N GLN A 277 3.34 18.18 14.64
CA GLN A 277 4.48 18.22 15.56
C GLN A 277 4.83 16.81 15.98
N GLY A 278 6.08 16.61 16.39
CA GLY A 278 6.51 15.34 16.92
C GLY A 278 7.81 15.44 17.68
N SER A 279 8.11 14.38 18.40
CA SER A 279 9.33 14.24 19.17
C SER A 279 9.96 12.87 18.93
N THR A 280 11.27 12.86 18.94
CA THR A 280 12.15 11.68 18.99
C THR A 280 13.23 11.94 20.04
N PRO A 281 13.99 10.92 20.53
CA PRO A 281 15.02 11.16 21.52
C PRO A 281 16.06 12.18 21.03
N GLY A 282 16.05 13.37 21.64
CA GLY A 282 16.99 14.46 21.34
C GLY A 282 16.55 15.44 20.23
N PHE A 283 15.34 15.32 19.67
CA PHE A 283 14.87 16.21 18.62
C PHE A 283 13.35 16.35 18.59
N ASP A 284 12.87 17.59 18.72
CA ASP A 284 11.48 18.00 18.57
C ASP A 284 11.31 18.80 17.28
N TRP A 285 10.17 18.64 16.61
CA TRP A 285 9.85 19.38 15.39
C TRP A 285 8.39 19.83 15.38
N GLN A 286 8.14 20.92 14.66
CA GLN A 286 6.82 21.48 14.43
C GLN A 286 6.76 22.13 13.05
N GLU A 287 5.69 21.84 12.33
CA GLU A 287 5.37 22.40 11.02
C GLU A 287 3.94 22.94 11.01
N THR A 288 3.74 24.05 10.31
CA THR A 288 2.43 24.65 10.10
C THR A 288 2.15 24.68 8.60
N SER A 289 1.02 24.12 8.19
CA SER A 289 0.67 24.01 6.78
C SER A 289 0.13 25.34 6.22
N ALA A 290 0.46 25.61 4.96
CA ALA A 290 -0.04 26.77 4.23
C ALA A 290 -1.54 26.66 3.89
N GLY A 291 -2.11 25.46 4.00
CA GLY A 291 -3.50 25.17 3.67
C GLY A 291 -3.69 24.81 2.20
N GLY A 292 -4.89 24.31 1.88
CA GLY A 292 -5.27 23.87 0.54
C GLY A 292 -4.99 22.40 0.25
N GLU A 293 -4.38 21.66 1.19
CA GLU A 293 -4.19 20.23 1.09
C GLU A 293 -5.56 19.54 0.98
N ARG A 294 -5.65 18.58 0.07
CA ARG A 294 -6.88 17.84 -0.18
C ARG A 294 -6.66 16.36 0.09
N TRP A 295 -7.41 15.80 1.03
CA TRP A 295 -7.40 14.38 1.33
C TRP A 295 -8.69 13.74 0.84
N THR A 296 -8.57 12.58 0.21
CA THR A 296 -9.72 11.85 -0.36
C THR A 296 -9.75 10.43 0.19
N TYR A 297 -10.91 10.04 0.71
CA TYR A 297 -11.17 8.70 1.23
C TYR A 297 -12.30 8.05 0.44
N GLU A 298 -12.13 6.78 0.09
CA GLU A 298 -13.22 5.92 -0.31
C GLU A 298 -14.07 5.55 0.91
N LEU A 299 -15.39 5.67 0.78
CA LEU A 299 -16.35 5.33 1.83
C LEU A 299 -17.04 4.02 1.49
N THR A 300 -17.13 3.11 2.44
CA THR A 300 -18.03 1.95 2.36
C THR A 300 -18.79 1.75 3.67
N LEU A 301 -20.07 1.38 3.56
CA LEU A 301 -20.93 1.02 4.69
C LEU A 301 -21.44 -0.40 4.45
N THR A 302 -20.85 -1.36 5.15
CA THR A 302 -21.36 -2.74 5.20
C THR A 302 -22.08 -2.93 6.54
N ASP A 303 -21.41 -3.53 7.52
CA ASP A 303 -21.84 -3.59 8.92
C ASP A 303 -21.30 -2.39 9.74
N LYS A 304 -20.20 -1.80 9.28
CA LYS A 304 -19.49 -0.67 9.92
C LYS A 304 -19.08 0.35 8.87
N LEU A 305 -18.67 1.52 9.35
CA LEU A 305 -18.10 2.56 8.49
C LEU A 305 -16.64 2.24 8.19
N TYR A 306 -16.28 2.29 6.91
CA TYR A 306 -14.90 2.16 6.48
C TYR A 306 -14.49 3.36 5.61
N LEU A 307 -13.29 3.87 5.85
CA LEU A 307 -12.60 4.86 5.00
C LEU A 307 -11.32 4.22 4.48
N ASN A 308 -11.13 4.15 3.16
CA ASN A 308 -10.01 3.44 2.52
C ASN A 308 -9.81 2.03 3.11
N ASN A 309 -10.91 1.26 3.23
CA ASN A 309 -10.93 -0.09 3.80
C ASN A 309 -10.46 -0.21 5.27
N LYS A 310 -10.26 0.91 5.97
CA LYS A 310 -10.00 0.92 7.42
C LYS A 310 -11.30 1.14 8.17
N LYS A 311 -11.53 0.39 9.24
CA LYS A 311 -12.72 0.55 10.08
C LYS A 311 -12.65 1.84 10.91
N TRP A 312 -13.74 2.59 10.92
CA TRP A 312 -13.92 3.77 11.77
C TRP A 312 -15.07 3.54 12.75
N LEU A 313 -14.82 3.88 14.01
CA LEU A 313 -15.80 3.91 15.08
C LEU A 313 -16.57 5.24 15.02
N ARG A 314 -17.80 5.22 15.53
CA ARG A 314 -18.68 6.39 15.60
C ARG A 314 -18.86 6.80 17.05
N GLY A 315 -19.04 8.09 17.30
CA GLY A 315 -19.43 8.62 18.61
C GLY A 315 -20.11 9.97 18.51
N ASN A 316 -20.23 10.66 19.65
CA ASN A 316 -20.84 11.97 19.73
C ASN A 316 -19.88 13.05 19.22
N ASN A 317 -20.43 14.02 18.49
CA ASN A 317 -19.65 15.14 17.98
C ASN A 317 -19.69 16.32 18.96
N GLU A 318 -18.65 16.46 19.76
CA GLU A 318 -18.54 17.50 20.79
C GLU A 318 -17.93 18.81 20.27
N TYR A 319 -17.33 18.81 19.08
CA TYR A 319 -16.66 19.99 18.50
C TYR A 319 -17.61 20.91 17.74
N CYS A 320 -18.71 20.38 17.23
CA CYS A 320 -19.63 21.09 16.35
C CYS A 320 -20.93 21.51 17.05
N GLN A 321 -20.86 21.82 18.36
CA GLN A 321 -22.01 22.27 19.15
C GLN A 321 -22.56 23.61 18.67
#